data_AF-A0A7J6NRD8-F1
#
_entry.id   AF-A0A7J6NRD8-F1
#
_cell.length_a   1.000
_cell.length_b   1.000
_cell.length_c   1.000
_cell.angle_alpha   90.00
_cell.angle_beta   90.00
_cell.angle_gamma   90.00
#
_symmetry.space_group_name_H-M   'P 1'
#
loop_
_entity.id
_entity.type
_entity.pdbx_description
1 polymer ?
#
loop_
_entity_poly.entity_id
_entity_poly.type
_entity_poly.pdbx_seq_one_letter_code
_entity_poly.pdbx_strand_id
1 'polypeptide(L)'
;MLIVNCQLYEGGPLGSPVPSQTSLRDFRISLALGAVSLIDKGLSLTFRVQSARPATMKINISNPSTGLQKCIDIDDDKKLLPFFDKRISAEVSGESLGDEFQGYIFRISGGNDKQGFPMKQGVLTNNRVRLLFQKGMSCYRPRRAGERKRKSVRGCIVGQDLAVLNLVLIKKGDAEIAGLTDDSRPRRLGPKRANHIRKLFGLTKEDDIRKFVVRRDTGRKNKAPKIQRLITPQTLQRKRHIRNTTIKKVLQSREDAAKYQVRLAEYHNEQRAKWASELAKKKAVKAKRA
;
A
#
# COMPACT_ATOMS: atom_id res chain seq x y z
N MET A 1 -34.55 -27.92 47.34
CA MET A 1 -33.96 -27.85 48.70
C MET A 1 -32.60 -27.18 48.56
N LEU A 2 -32.58 -25.86 48.79
CA LEU A 2 -32.13 -25.21 50.03
C LEU A 2 -30.58 -25.19 50.09
N ILE A 3 -29.92 -24.12 49.68
CA ILE A 3 -29.69 -22.79 50.32
C ILE A 3 -28.29 -22.77 51.00
N VAL A 4 -27.29 -22.08 50.44
CA VAL A 4 -26.76 -20.70 50.73
C VAL A 4 -25.59 -20.69 51.72
N ASN A 5 -24.48 -20.07 51.30
CA ASN A 5 -23.65 -19.04 51.99
C ASN A 5 -22.43 -18.75 51.10
N CYS A 6 -22.21 -17.59 50.45
CA CYS A 6 -22.41 -16.16 50.73
C CYS A 6 -21.43 -15.57 51.76
N GLN A 7 -20.47 -14.77 51.27
CA GLN A 7 -19.87 -13.55 51.85
C GLN A 7 -18.87 -13.00 50.80
N LEU A 8 -19.07 -11.89 50.09
CA LEU A 8 -19.39 -10.48 50.37
C LEU A 8 -18.16 -9.57 50.68
N TYR A 9 -18.31 -8.33 50.17
CA TYR A 9 -17.52 -7.09 50.30
C TYR A 9 -16.45 -6.83 49.22
N GLU A 10 -16.54 -5.85 48.30
CA GLU A 10 -17.15 -4.49 48.14
C GLU A 10 -16.03 -3.44 48.02
N GLY A 11 -16.21 -2.49 47.09
CA GLY A 11 -15.46 -1.22 47.06
C GLY A 11 -14.97 -0.74 45.69
N GLY A 12 -15.84 -0.16 44.85
CA GLY A 12 -15.45 0.92 43.92
C GLY A 12 -15.46 2.29 44.65
N PRO A 13 -15.60 3.46 43.99
CA PRO A 13 -15.58 3.79 42.55
C PRO A 13 -14.80 5.11 42.22
N LEU A 14 -14.86 5.57 40.95
CA LEU A 14 -14.84 6.98 40.41
C LEU A 14 -14.32 6.91 38.97
N GLY A 15 -15.14 6.98 37.91
CA GLY A 15 -15.84 8.15 37.36
C GLY A 15 -15.15 8.54 36.04
N SER A 16 -15.77 8.75 34.88
CA SER A 16 -17.13 9.14 34.51
C SER A 16 -17.45 8.75 33.04
N PRO A 17 -18.74 8.64 32.66
CA PRO A 17 -19.21 8.31 31.31
C PRO A 17 -19.28 9.56 30.42
N VAL A 18 -19.05 9.41 29.12
CA VAL A 18 -19.23 10.49 28.13
C VAL A 18 -20.58 10.28 27.40
N PRO A 19 -21.45 11.30 27.30
CA PRO A 19 -22.80 11.16 26.79
C PRO A 19 -22.89 11.13 25.26
N SER A 20 -23.92 10.43 24.79
CA SER A 20 -24.48 10.43 23.44
C SER A 20 -24.99 11.81 23.01
N GLN A 21 -24.82 12.16 21.72
CA GLN A 21 -25.69 13.09 20.96
C GLN A 21 -25.40 12.90 19.45
N THR A 22 -26.31 12.27 18.71
CA THR A 22 -27.37 12.87 17.86
C THR A 22 -26.91 13.37 16.50
N SER A 23 -27.62 12.83 15.50
CA SER A 23 -27.74 13.22 14.11
C SER A 23 -27.81 14.74 13.88
N LEU A 24 -26.95 15.25 13.00
CA LEU A 24 -27.12 16.58 12.40
C LEU A 24 -27.95 16.45 11.11
N ARG A 25 -29.26 16.41 11.28
CA ARG A 25 -30.21 17.06 10.37
C ARG A 25 -30.69 18.32 11.08
N ASP A 26 -30.88 19.38 10.29
CA ASP A 26 -31.63 20.59 10.58
C ASP A 26 -31.05 21.55 11.63
N PHE A 27 -30.47 22.66 11.15
CA PHE A 27 -30.60 23.95 11.83
C PHE A 27 -30.96 25.04 10.81
N ARG A 28 -32.20 25.49 10.96
CA ARG A 28 -32.79 26.69 10.36
C ARG A 28 -32.12 27.95 10.95
N ILE A 29 -31.93 28.92 10.07
CA ILE A 29 -32.22 30.36 10.20
C ILE A 29 -32.46 30.84 11.64
N SER A 30 -31.56 31.69 12.13
CA SER A 30 -31.90 32.71 13.13
C SER A 30 -31.34 34.07 12.69
N LEU A 31 -32.25 34.94 12.25
CA LEU A 31 -32.05 36.37 12.18
C LEU A 31 -31.88 36.90 13.60
N ALA A 32 -30.77 37.58 13.87
CA ALA A 32 -30.62 38.43 15.04
C ALA A 32 -30.69 39.89 14.59
N LEU A 33 -31.85 40.50 14.86
CA LEU A 33 -32.04 41.94 14.97
C LEU A 33 -31.40 42.42 16.28
N GLY A 34 -30.75 43.58 16.25
CA GLY A 34 -30.67 44.46 17.43
C GLY A 34 -29.29 44.95 17.82
N ALA A 35 -28.88 46.08 17.24
CA ALA A 35 -28.36 47.22 18.00
C ALA A 35 -28.34 48.44 17.07
N VAL A 36 -29.38 49.28 17.20
CA VAL A 36 -29.46 50.60 16.58
C VAL A 36 -28.83 51.59 17.56
N SER A 37 -27.74 52.23 17.15
CA SER A 37 -27.29 53.49 17.74
C SER A 37 -27.11 54.48 16.60
N LEU A 38 -28.11 55.36 16.45
CA LEU A 38 -28.10 56.50 15.55
C LEU A 38 -27.30 57.63 16.23
N ILE A 39 -26.11 57.94 15.72
CA ILE A 39 -25.50 59.26 15.90
C ILE A 39 -24.89 59.65 14.55
N ASP A 40 -25.37 60.78 14.05
CA ASP A 40 -24.94 61.47 12.85
C ASP A 40 -23.42 61.56 12.71
N LYS A 41 -22.93 61.05 11.58
CA LYS A 41 -21.94 61.69 10.68
C LYS A 41 -21.66 60.71 9.54
N GLY A 42 -21.76 61.22 8.32
CA GLY A 42 -21.55 60.45 7.10
C GLY A 42 -20.26 59.64 7.14
N LEU A 43 -20.40 58.32 7.11
CA LEU A 43 -19.33 57.40 6.78
C LEU A 43 -19.86 56.51 5.66
N SER A 44 -19.28 56.65 4.48
CA SER A 44 -19.44 55.68 3.41
C SER A 44 -19.01 54.31 3.96
N LEU A 45 -19.96 53.37 4.03
CA LEU A 45 -19.62 51.97 4.22
C LEU A 45 -18.89 51.50 2.96
N THR A 46 -17.58 51.71 2.93
CA THR A 46 -16.71 50.94 2.06
C THR A 46 -16.76 49.53 2.58
N PHE A 47 -17.60 48.70 1.95
CA PHE A 47 -17.47 47.25 2.03
C PHE A 47 -16.04 46.93 1.58
N ARG A 48 -15.14 46.76 2.55
CA ARG A 48 -13.86 46.12 2.31
C ARG A 48 -14.17 44.68 1.99
N VAL A 49 -14.47 44.42 0.71
CA VAL A 49 -14.31 43.11 0.11
C VAL A 49 -12.90 42.71 0.51
N GLN A 50 -12.78 41.77 1.45
CA GLN A 50 -11.54 41.04 1.60
C GLN A 50 -11.37 40.35 0.25
N SER A 51 -10.63 40.98 -0.65
CA SER A 51 -10.22 40.38 -1.89
C SER A 51 -9.55 39.08 -1.47
N ALA A 52 -10.20 37.96 -1.80
CA ALA A 52 -9.58 36.66 -1.70
C ALA A 52 -8.24 36.82 -2.42
N ARG A 53 -7.13 36.68 -1.68
CA ARG A 53 -5.79 36.76 -2.26
C ARG A 53 -5.80 35.93 -3.54
N PRO A 54 -5.27 36.44 -4.67
CA PRO A 54 -5.17 35.63 -5.88
C PRO A 54 -4.56 34.29 -5.51
N ALA A 55 -5.10 33.21 -6.07
CA ALA A 55 -4.69 31.85 -5.72
C ALA A 55 -3.23 31.61 -6.15
N THR A 56 -2.29 31.97 -5.28
CA THR A 56 -0.85 31.80 -5.43
C THR A 56 -0.56 30.33 -5.66
N MET A 57 0.11 29.99 -6.77
CA MET A 57 0.44 28.60 -7.06
C MET A 57 1.59 28.16 -6.14
N LYS A 58 1.43 27.02 -5.48
CA LYS A 58 2.47 26.45 -4.61
C LYS A 58 3.32 25.46 -5.39
N ILE A 59 4.63 25.52 -5.25
CA ILE A 59 5.55 24.51 -5.78
C ILE A 59 6.14 23.72 -4.63
N ASN A 60 5.90 22.41 -4.64
CA ASN A 60 6.47 21.47 -3.69
C ASN A 60 7.64 20.73 -4.37
N ILE A 61 8.86 21.06 -3.96
CA ILE A 61 10.10 20.54 -4.52
C ILE A 61 10.62 19.44 -3.60
N SER A 62 10.95 18.29 -4.18
CA SER A 62 11.53 17.15 -3.46
C SER A 62 12.91 16.79 -4.00
N ASN A 63 13.84 16.50 -3.10
CA ASN A 63 15.17 16.00 -3.43
C ASN A 63 15.27 14.52 -3.01
N PRO A 64 15.27 13.58 -3.97
CA PRO A 64 15.31 12.15 -3.66
C PRO A 64 16.65 11.69 -3.07
N SER A 65 17.73 12.43 -3.29
CA SER A 65 19.06 12.09 -2.79
C SER A 65 19.19 12.35 -1.28
N THR A 66 18.69 13.49 -0.81
CA THR A 66 18.70 13.87 0.61
C THR A 66 17.44 13.42 1.36
N GLY A 67 16.35 13.15 0.65
CA GLY A 67 15.05 12.80 1.25
C GLY A 67 14.33 14.01 1.89
N LEU A 68 14.74 15.23 1.52
CA LEU A 68 14.13 16.48 1.95
C LEU A 68 13.12 17.01 0.93
N GLN A 69 12.24 17.89 1.41
CA GLN A 69 11.26 18.59 0.58
C GLN A 69 11.06 20.01 1.09
N LYS A 70 10.81 20.94 0.17
CA LYS A 70 10.55 22.36 0.45
C LYS A 70 9.35 22.81 -0.37
N CYS A 71 8.43 23.53 0.27
CA CYS A 71 7.29 24.16 -0.39
C CYS A 71 7.57 25.66 -0.54
N ILE A 72 7.36 26.20 -1.73
CA ILE A 72 7.58 27.60 -2.07
C ILE A 72 6.28 28.14 -2.66
N ASP A 73 5.86 29.31 -2.21
CA ASP A 73 4.71 30.01 -2.76
C ASP A 73 5.23 30.97 -3.84
N ILE A 74 4.65 30.89 -5.05
CA ILE A 74 5.04 31.71 -6.20
C ILE A 74 3.84 32.52 -6.67
N ASP A 75 4.02 33.84 -6.67
CA ASP A 75 2.98 34.80 -7.00
C ASP A 75 3.16 35.38 -8.41
N ASP A 76 4.39 35.34 -8.97
CA ASP A 76 4.70 35.88 -10.29
C ASP A 76 4.48 34.83 -11.39
N ASP A 77 3.49 35.08 -12.24
CA ASP A 77 3.14 34.24 -13.38
C ASP A 77 4.30 34.03 -14.36
N LYS A 78 5.23 34.99 -14.49
CA LYS A 78 6.39 34.86 -15.40
C LYS A 78 7.28 33.69 -15.04
N LYS A 79 7.43 33.42 -13.74
CA LYS A 79 8.19 32.28 -13.22
C LYS A 79 7.52 30.94 -13.53
N LEU A 80 6.20 30.94 -13.69
CA LEU A 80 5.39 29.75 -13.93
C LEU A 80 5.22 29.41 -15.42
N LEU A 81 5.38 30.39 -16.32
CA LEU A 81 5.25 30.21 -17.78
C LEU A 81 6.01 28.99 -18.35
N PRO A 82 7.28 28.70 -17.96
CA PRO A 82 8.02 27.56 -18.50
C PRO A 82 7.43 26.19 -18.12
N PHE A 83 6.62 26.14 -17.07
CA PHE A 83 5.96 24.93 -16.61
C PHE A 83 4.65 24.66 -17.33
N PHE A 84 3.99 25.70 -17.86
CA PHE A 84 2.72 25.54 -18.58
C PHE A 84 2.91 24.75 -19.88
N ASP A 85 1.86 24.03 -20.26
CA ASP A 85 1.80 23.12 -21.42
C ASP A 85 2.84 21.98 -21.42
N LYS A 86 3.63 21.85 -20.35
CA LYS A 86 4.46 20.67 -20.10
C LYS A 86 3.60 19.53 -19.56
N ARG A 87 4.05 18.31 -19.85
CA ARG A 87 3.41 17.09 -19.35
C ARG A 87 4.11 16.62 -18.06
N ILE A 88 3.39 15.85 -17.24
CA ILE A 88 4.02 15.09 -16.17
C ILE A 88 5.16 14.23 -16.75
N SER A 89 6.24 14.16 -15.97
CA SER A 89 7.54 13.55 -16.28
C SER A 89 8.41 14.33 -17.26
N ALA A 90 8.00 15.51 -17.73
CA ALA A 90 8.89 16.40 -18.46
C ALA A 90 9.95 17.02 -17.54
N GLU A 91 11.14 17.22 -18.10
CA GLU A 91 12.24 17.94 -17.47
C GLU A 91 12.12 19.44 -17.79
N VAL A 92 12.31 20.28 -16.78
CA VAL A 92 12.18 21.74 -16.87
C VAL A 92 13.35 22.36 -16.10
N SER A 93 13.92 23.43 -16.67
CA SER A 93 14.97 24.22 -16.01
C SER A 93 14.38 24.96 -14.79
N GLY A 94 15.12 24.96 -13.69
CA GLY A 94 14.79 25.67 -12.46
C GLY A 94 15.09 27.16 -12.49
N GLU A 95 15.87 27.64 -13.47
CA GLU A 95 16.38 29.01 -13.56
C GLU A 95 15.28 30.07 -13.49
N SER A 96 14.10 29.78 -14.05
CA SER A 96 12.98 30.73 -14.06
C SER A 96 12.29 30.91 -12.70
N LEU A 97 12.55 30.04 -11.72
CA LEU A 97 11.98 30.17 -10.36
C LEU A 97 12.72 31.24 -9.53
N GLY A 98 14.01 31.44 -9.81
CA GLY A 98 14.88 32.42 -9.17
C GLY A 98 16.36 32.00 -9.22
N ASP A 99 17.24 32.91 -8.84
CA ASP A 99 18.70 32.74 -8.94
C ASP A 99 19.21 31.56 -8.10
N GLU A 100 18.56 31.27 -6.96
CA GLU A 100 18.86 30.10 -6.12
C GLU A 100 18.71 28.75 -6.86
N PHE A 101 17.90 28.74 -7.93
CA PHE A 101 17.59 27.55 -8.73
C PHE A 101 18.37 27.50 -10.05
N GLN A 102 19.42 28.31 -10.19
CA GLN A 102 20.25 28.30 -11.38
C GLN A 102 20.98 26.96 -11.54
N GLY A 103 20.97 26.41 -12.76
CA GLY A 103 21.55 25.10 -13.07
C GLY A 103 20.78 23.89 -12.52
N TYR A 104 19.69 24.09 -11.78
CA TYR A 104 18.84 23.01 -11.30
C TYR A 104 17.93 22.49 -12.42
N ILE A 105 17.83 21.16 -12.54
CA ILE A 105 16.86 20.52 -13.45
C ILE A 105 15.83 19.75 -12.64
N PHE A 106 14.56 20.11 -12.86
CA PHE A 106 13.42 19.50 -12.20
C PHE A 106 12.61 18.64 -13.15
N ARG A 107 12.07 17.54 -12.63
CA ARG A 107 11.03 16.76 -13.28
C ARG A 107 9.67 17.09 -12.68
N ILE A 108 8.69 17.38 -13.51
CA ILE A 108 7.30 17.49 -13.06
C ILE A 108 6.80 16.11 -12.66
N SER A 109 6.50 15.90 -11.37
CA SER A 109 6.01 14.60 -10.88
C SER A 109 4.48 14.50 -10.84
N GLY A 110 3.80 15.64 -10.85
CA GLY A 110 2.34 15.75 -10.77
C GLY A 110 1.93 17.01 -10.03
N GLY A 111 0.71 17.01 -9.50
CA GLY A 111 0.15 18.17 -8.83
C GLY A 111 -1.30 17.96 -8.43
N ASN A 112 -1.86 18.99 -7.80
CA ASN A 112 -3.25 19.06 -7.42
C ASN A 112 -3.88 20.32 -8.01
N ASP A 113 -5.08 20.14 -8.56
CA ASP A 113 -5.95 21.22 -8.98
C ASP A 113 -6.42 22.04 -7.76
N LYS A 114 -6.91 23.27 -7.97
CA LYS A 114 -7.50 24.14 -6.94
C LYS A 114 -8.56 23.46 -6.08
N GLN A 115 -9.31 22.53 -6.65
CA GLN A 115 -10.34 21.75 -5.94
C GLN A 115 -9.82 20.42 -5.37
N GLY A 116 -8.50 20.21 -5.38
CA GLY A 116 -7.84 19.04 -4.80
C GLY A 116 -7.82 17.79 -5.70
N PHE A 117 -8.36 17.85 -6.92
CA PHE A 117 -8.26 16.71 -7.84
C PHE A 117 -6.80 16.49 -8.27
N PRO A 118 -6.25 15.27 -8.09
CA PRO A 118 -4.86 14.99 -8.45
C PRO A 118 -4.70 14.88 -9.96
N MET A 119 -3.52 15.21 -10.47
CA MET A 119 -3.15 14.95 -11.86
C MET A 119 -2.90 13.45 -12.09
N LYS A 120 -3.20 12.98 -13.31
CA LYS A 120 -2.97 11.58 -13.72
C LYS A 120 -2.16 11.50 -15.00
N GLN A 121 -1.04 10.77 -14.93
CA GLN A 121 -0.21 10.52 -16.09
C GLN A 121 -0.96 9.74 -17.18
N GLY A 122 -0.76 10.14 -18.44
CA GLY A 122 -1.38 9.54 -19.62
C GLY A 122 -2.74 10.12 -20.03
N VAL A 123 -3.30 11.06 -19.25
CA VAL A 123 -4.52 11.78 -19.62
C VAL A 123 -4.12 13.09 -20.29
N LEU A 124 -4.04 13.09 -21.63
CA LEU A 124 -3.46 14.18 -22.44
C LEU A 124 -4.40 15.38 -22.61
N THR A 125 -4.95 15.89 -21.52
CA THR A 125 -5.82 17.06 -21.52
C THR A 125 -5.32 18.12 -20.53
N ASN A 126 -5.60 19.38 -20.85
CA ASN A 126 -5.70 20.50 -19.91
C ASN A 126 -6.56 20.06 -18.72
N ASN A 127 -7.85 19.97 -19.04
CA ASN A 127 -8.98 19.88 -18.14
C ASN A 127 -9.12 18.56 -17.37
N ARG A 128 -10.12 18.51 -16.49
CA ARG A 128 -10.49 17.31 -15.75
C ARG A 128 -11.35 16.36 -16.59
N VAL A 129 -11.13 15.07 -16.40
CA VAL A 129 -11.86 14.00 -17.09
C VAL A 129 -12.35 12.97 -16.07
N ARG A 130 -13.51 12.34 -16.35
CA ARG A 130 -14.07 11.26 -15.53
C ARG A 130 -13.73 9.88 -16.10
N LEU A 131 -12.79 9.20 -15.46
CA LEU A 131 -12.30 7.88 -15.85
C LEU A 131 -12.80 6.78 -14.92
N LEU A 132 -12.92 5.56 -15.45
CA LEU A 132 -13.27 4.37 -14.68
C LEU A 132 -12.00 3.72 -14.11
N PHE A 133 -11.83 3.76 -12.79
CA PHE A 133 -10.65 3.24 -12.11
C PHE A 133 -10.78 1.76 -11.72
N GLN A 134 -9.63 1.08 -11.68
CA GLN A 134 -9.44 -0.29 -11.21
C GLN A 134 -8.36 -0.33 -10.11
N LYS A 135 -8.21 -1.48 -9.43
CA LYS A 135 -7.15 -1.72 -8.45
C LYS A 135 -5.76 -1.57 -9.11
N GLY A 136 -4.87 -0.80 -8.47
CA GLY A 136 -3.50 -0.58 -8.95
C GLY A 136 -3.32 0.66 -9.83
N MET A 137 -4.41 1.27 -10.30
CA MET A 137 -4.33 2.59 -10.96
C MET A 137 -4.03 3.70 -9.94
N SER A 138 -3.27 4.72 -10.36
CA SER A 138 -3.03 5.93 -9.56
C SER A 138 -4.34 6.66 -9.21
N CYS A 139 -4.32 7.48 -8.14
CA CYS A 139 -5.43 8.32 -7.69
C CYS A 139 -6.68 7.58 -7.14
N TYR A 140 -6.64 6.25 -7.06
CA TYR A 140 -7.73 5.44 -6.54
C TYR A 140 -7.24 4.28 -5.67
N ARG A 141 -7.90 4.08 -4.52
CA ARG A 141 -7.73 2.93 -3.64
C ARG A 141 -9.09 2.23 -3.48
N PRO A 142 -9.28 1.03 -4.05
CA PRO A 142 -10.54 0.31 -3.94
C PRO A 142 -10.82 -0.11 -2.49
N ARG A 143 -12.09 -0.17 -2.11
CA ARG A 143 -12.54 -0.62 -0.79
C ARG A 143 -12.88 -2.11 -0.81
N ARG A 144 -13.39 -2.62 -1.92
CA ARG A 144 -13.67 -4.05 -2.13
C ARG A 144 -12.84 -4.62 -3.28
N ALA A 145 -12.58 -5.92 -3.24
CA ALA A 145 -11.93 -6.61 -4.34
C ALA A 145 -12.83 -6.56 -5.59
N GLY A 146 -12.25 -6.31 -6.77
CA GLY A 146 -12.99 -6.18 -8.02
C GLY A 146 -13.73 -4.85 -8.23
N GLU A 147 -13.78 -3.96 -7.23
CA GLU A 147 -14.49 -2.68 -7.34
C GLU A 147 -13.89 -1.77 -8.43
N ARG A 148 -14.75 -1.30 -9.33
CA ARG A 148 -14.43 -0.24 -10.29
C ARG A 148 -15.25 1.00 -9.98
N LYS A 149 -14.62 2.19 -10.00
CA LYS A 149 -15.30 3.44 -9.68
C LYS A 149 -14.95 4.55 -10.66
N ARG A 150 -15.97 5.23 -11.19
CA ARG A 150 -15.76 6.39 -12.07
C ARG A 150 -15.50 7.64 -11.23
N LYS A 151 -14.29 8.21 -11.35
CA LYS A 151 -13.87 9.41 -10.59
C LYS A 151 -13.31 10.47 -11.54
N SER A 152 -13.48 11.73 -11.16
CA SER A 152 -12.83 12.87 -11.82
C SER A 152 -11.35 12.92 -11.44
N VAL A 153 -10.51 13.23 -12.42
CA VAL A 153 -9.06 13.37 -12.29
C VAL A 153 -8.61 14.52 -13.18
N ARG A 154 -7.55 15.21 -12.78
CA ARG A 154 -6.91 16.25 -13.60
C ARG A 154 -6.03 15.59 -14.67
N GLY A 155 -5.98 16.17 -15.86
CA GLY A 155 -5.09 15.73 -16.92
C GLY A 155 -3.61 15.88 -16.57
N CYS A 156 -2.72 15.41 -17.44
CA CYS A 156 -1.28 15.44 -17.22
C CYS A 156 -0.60 16.71 -17.72
N ILE A 157 -1.30 17.56 -18.48
CA ILE A 157 -0.77 18.83 -18.97
C ILE A 157 -0.93 19.87 -17.85
N VAL A 158 0.12 20.64 -17.60
CA VAL A 158 0.16 21.66 -16.54
C VAL A 158 -0.52 22.93 -17.03
N GLY A 159 -1.34 23.54 -16.18
CA GLY A 159 -2.04 24.80 -16.45
C GLY A 159 -2.17 25.68 -15.20
N GLN A 160 -2.72 26.87 -15.40
CA GLN A 160 -2.87 27.93 -14.37
C GLN A 160 -3.91 27.62 -13.28
N ASP A 161 -4.77 26.64 -13.51
CA ASP A 161 -5.82 26.22 -12.59
C ASP A 161 -5.36 25.17 -11.56
N LEU A 162 -4.06 24.88 -11.54
CA LEU A 162 -3.42 24.12 -10.45
C LEU A 162 -3.27 24.99 -9.20
N ALA A 163 -3.39 24.35 -8.03
CA ALA A 163 -3.04 24.98 -6.76
C ALA A 163 -1.64 24.57 -6.30
N VAL A 164 -1.24 23.32 -6.58
CA VAL A 164 0.07 22.80 -6.19
C VAL A 164 0.70 22.05 -7.36
N LEU A 165 1.94 22.38 -7.68
CA LEU A 165 2.79 21.62 -8.60
C LEU A 165 3.88 20.88 -7.82
N ASN A 166 4.02 19.58 -8.02
CA ASN A 166 5.03 18.76 -7.36
C ASN A 166 6.21 18.52 -8.30
N LEU A 167 7.40 18.98 -7.91
CA LEU A 167 8.65 18.81 -8.65
C LEU A 167 9.59 17.84 -7.94
N VAL A 168 10.36 17.10 -8.73
CA VAL A 168 11.42 16.20 -8.25
C VAL A 168 12.73 16.65 -8.86
N LEU A 169 13.73 16.88 -8.02
CA LEU A 169 15.08 17.21 -8.46
C LEU A 169 15.73 16.05 -9.22
N ILE A 170 16.28 16.31 -10.41
CA ILE A 170 17.11 15.35 -11.17
C ILE A 170 18.59 15.74 -11.05
N LYS A 171 18.93 16.99 -11.38
CA LYS A 171 20.32 17.48 -11.33
C LYS A 171 20.42 18.66 -10.37
N LYS A 172 21.36 18.57 -9.42
CA LYS A 172 21.71 19.65 -8.49
C LYS A 172 22.41 20.75 -9.30
N GLY A 173 22.01 22.01 -9.10
CA GLY A 173 22.73 23.18 -9.60
C GLY A 173 23.87 23.60 -8.67
N ASP A 174 24.44 24.78 -8.93
CA ASP A 174 25.66 25.24 -8.26
C ASP A 174 25.39 25.79 -6.86
N ALA A 175 24.31 26.56 -6.68
CA ALA A 175 23.93 27.13 -5.39
C ALA A 175 23.28 26.10 -4.46
N GLU A 176 23.49 26.21 -3.15
CA GLU A 176 22.79 25.37 -2.17
C GLU A 176 21.48 26.01 -1.71
N ILE A 177 20.42 25.20 -1.63
CA ILE A 177 19.08 25.66 -1.29
C ILE A 177 18.73 25.23 0.13
N ALA A 178 18.49 26.24 0.97
CA ALA A 178 18.12 26.09 2.36
C ALA A 178 16.95 25.10 2.54
N GLY A 179 17.15 24.02 3.30
CA GLY A 179 16.14 23.01 3.63
C GLY A 179 15.84 21.97 2.52
N LEU A 180 16.56 22.01 1.39
CA LEU A 180 16.44 21.01 0.32
C LEU A 180 17.75 20.25 0.08
N THR A 181 18.88 20.95 0.07
CA THR A 181 20.21 20.37 -0.21
C THR A 181 21.14 20.32 0.98
N ASP A 182 20.94 21.14 2.02
CA ASP A 182 21.92 21.29 3.10
C ASP A 182 22.01 20.04 3.98
N ASP A 183 20.85 19.50 4.36
CA ASP A 183 20.77 18.34 5.25
C ASP A 183 20.47 17.05 4.46
N SER A 184 20.72 15.91 5.11
CA SER A 184 20.35 14.59 4.58
C SER A 184 19.60 13.79 5.64
N ARG A 185 18.37 13.37 5.31
CA ARG A 185 17.56 12.52 6.18
C ARG A 185 17.90 11.05 5.91
N PRO A 186 18.52 10.33 6.87
CA PRO A 186 18.87 8.93 6.67
C PRO A 186 17.61 8.06 6.55
N ARG A 187 17.75 6.94 5.84
CA ARG A 187 16.66 5.97 5.69
C ARG A 187 16.28 5.36 7.04
N ARG A 188 15.02 5.52 7.44
CA ARG A 188 14.50 5.02 8.73
C ARG A 188 14.65 3.51 8.93
N LEU A 189 14.58 2.72 7.86
CA LEU A 189 14.61 1.26 7.93
C LEU A 189 15.65 0.68 6.98
N GLY A 190 16.43 -0.26 7.50
CA GLY A 190 17.34 -1.10 6.71
C GLY A 190 16.63 -2.26 6.00
N PRO A 191 17.34 -2.98 5.12
CA PRO A 191 16.81 -4.13 4.42
C PRO A 191 16.47 -5.30 5.35
N LYS A 192 15.34 -5.97 5.10
CA LYS A 192 14.85 -7.14 5.88
C LYS A 192 15.20 -8.50 5.25
N ARG A 193 15.38 -8.56 3.94
CA ARG A 193 15.63 -9.82 3.20
C ARG A 193 17.12 -10.13 3.18
N ALA A 194 17.51 -11.39 3.39
CA ALA A 194 18.90 -11.85 3.41
C ALA A 194 19.73 -11.31 2.21
N ASN A 195 19.24 -11.50 0.98
CA ASN A 195 19.97 -11.04 -0.22
C ASN A 195 20.06 -9.52 -0.35
N HIS A 196 19.11 -8.75 0.20
CA HIS A 196 19.21 -7.29 0.18
C HIS A 196 20.24 -6.79 1.19
N ILE A 197 20.40 -7.48 2.32
CA ILE A 197 21.45 -7.17 3.29
C ILE A 197 22.82 -7.50 2.70
N ARG A 198 22.97 -8.66 2.04
CA ARG A 198 24.23 -9.01 1.33
C ARG A 198 24.63 -7.95 0.31
N LYS A 199 23.69 -7.51 -0.54
CA LYS A 199 23.94 -6.46 -1.54
C LYS A 199 24.33 -5.11 -0.92
N LEU A 200 23.73 -4.73 0.21
CA LEU A 200 24.02 -3.45 0.85
C LEU A 200 25.46 -3.36 1.36
N PHE A 201 25.99 -4.47 1.91
CA PHE A 201 27.32 -4.52 2.52
C PHE A 201 28.38 -5.22 1.63
N GLY A 202 28.03 -5.59 0.39
CA GLY A 202 28.94 -6.31 -0.51
C GLY A 202 29.36 -7.70 0.00
N LEU A 203 28.55 -8.35 0.84
CA LEU A 203 28.89 -9.63 1.46
C LEU A 203 28.81 -10.80 0.46
N THR A 204 29.70 -11.77 0.64
CA THR A 204 29.66 -13.06 -0.05
C THR A 204 28.53 -13.93 0.50
N LYS A 205 28.34 -15.16 0.01
CA LYS A 205 27.26 -16.05 0.45
C LYS A 205 27.61 -16.77 1.76
N GLU A 206 28.90 -16.96 1.97
CA GLU A 206 29.54 -17.66 3.06
C GLU A 206 29.42 -16.86 4.36
N ASP A 207 29.43 -15.53 4.25
CA ASP A 207 29.33 -14.62 5.38
C ASP A 207 28.00 -14.73 6.15
N ASP A 208 28.09 -14.67 7.48
CA ASP A 208 26.92 -14.64 8.36
C ASP A 208 26.29 -13.24 8.42
N ILE A 209 25.20 -13.09 7.68
CA ILE A 209 24.41 -11.86 7.58
C ILE A 209 23.86 -11.39 8.94
N ARG A 210 23.66 -12.27 9.93
CA ARG A 210 23.01 -11.91 11.21
C ARG A 210 23.76 -10.82 11.98
N LYS A 211 25.07 -10.77 11.80
CA LYS A 211 25.95 -9.78 12.46
C LYS A 211 25.79 -8.39 11.84
N PHE A 212 25.59 -8.33 10.52
CA PHE A 212 25.54 -7.09 9.72
C PHE A 212 24.15 -6.44 9.64
N VAL A 213 23.15 -6.92 10.38
CA VAL A 213 21.82 -6.31 10.37
C VAL A 213 21.85 -4.96 11.09
N VAL A 214 21.39 -3.91 10.40
CA VAL A 214 21.21 -2.58 10.98
C VAL A 214 20.20 -2.65 12.13
N ARG A 215 20.67 -2.28 13.32
CA ARG A 215 19.85 -2.14 14.53
C ARG A 215 19.52 -0.66 14.70
N ARG A 216 18.25 -0.36 14.98
CA ARG A 216 17.83 0.99 15.35
C ARG A 216 17.75 1.09 16.86
N ASP A 217 18.28 2.18 17.41
CA ASP A 217 18.05 2.52 18.79
C ASP A 217 16.62 3.06 18.95
N THR A 218 15.98 2.69 20.05
CA THR A 218 14.67 3.22 20.45
C THR A 218 14.72 3.93 21.81
N GLY A 219 15.91 4.27 22.30
CA GLY A 219 16.18 4.89 23.59
C GLY A 219 16.15 3.92 24.78
N ARG A 220 15.40 2.81 24.67
CA ARG A 220 15.38 1.73 25.68
C ARG A 220 16.17 0.50 25.28
N LYS A 221 16.08 0.13 23.98
CA LYS A 221 16.74 -1.06 23.44
C LYS A 221 16.94 -0.95 21.94
N ASN A 222 17.99 -1.61 21.49
CA ASN A 222 18.27 -1.80 20.07
C ASN A 222 17.31 -2.82 19.47
N LYS A 223 16.60 -2.43 18.40
CA LYS A 223 15.65 -3.29 17.68
C LYS A 223 16.20 -3.64 16.30
N ALA A 224 16.11 -4.93 15.94
CA ALA A 224 16.52 -5.46 14.64
C ALA A 224 15.32 -6.08 13.89
N PRO A 225 15.29 -6.04 12.55
CA PRO A 225 14.33 -6.80 11.77
C PRO A 225 14.61 -8.31 11.85
N LYS A 226 13.56 -9.13 11.94
CA LYS A 226 13.67 -10.57 11.69
C LYS A 226 14.03 -10.81 10.23
N ILE A 227 15.22 -11.34 9.98
CA ILE A 227 15.73 -11.60 8.63
C ILE A 227 14.84 -12.61 7.92
N GLN A 228 14.37 -12.25 6.74
CA GLN A 228 13.57 -13.15 5.91
C GLN A 228 14.44 -13.83 4.83
N ARG A 229 14.07 -15.05 4.47
CA ARG A 229 14.76 -15.88 3.45
C ARG A 229 16.20 -16.23 3.80
N LEU A 230 16.52 -16.29 5.09
CA LEU A 230 17.78 -16.85 5.57
C LEU A 230 17.66 -18.39 5.62
N ILE A 231 18.70 -19.09 5.19
CA ILE A 231 18.77 -20.55 5.34
C ILE A 231 18.99 -20.85 6.83
N THR A 232 18.08 -21.62 7.42
CA THR A 232 18.12 -22.00 8.84
C THR A 232 18.06 -23.52 8.99
N PRO A 233 18.57 -24.10 10.10
CA PRO A 233 18.47 -25.53 10.37
C PRO A 233 17.03 -26.05 10.27
N GLN A 234 16.05 -25.26 10.76
CA GLN A 234 14.63 -25.58 10.67
C GLN A 234 14.12 -25.66 9.22
N THR A 235 14.61 -24.77 8.34
CA THR A 235 14.25 -24.81 6.91
C THR A 235 14.84 -26.04 6.22
N LEU A 236 16.08 -26.42 6.57
CA LEU A 236 16.71 -27.65 6.08
C LEU A 236 15.99 -28.90 6.58
N GLN A 237 15.58 -28.92 7.85
CA GLN A 237 14.78 -30.00 8.43
C GLN A 237 13.43 -30.16 7.71
N ARG A 238 12.70 -29.07 7.47
CA ARG A 238 11.43 -29.11 6.71
C ARG A 238 11.63 -29.63 5.30
N LYS A 239 12.71 -29.24 4.61
CA LYS A 239 13.04 -29.78 3.28
C LYS A 239 13.34 -31.28 3.32
N ARG A 240 14.11 -31.75 4.31
CA ARG A 240 14.37 -33.18 4.53
C ARG A 240 13.08 -33.94 4.80
N HIS A 241 12.22 -33.40 5.67
CA HIS A 241 10.93 -34.00 5.99
C HIS A 241 10.03 -34.13 4.75
N ILE A 242 9.87 -33.07 3.95
CA ILE A 242 9.09 -33.12 2.71
C ILE A 242 9.61 -34.21 1.78
N ARG A 243 10.94 -34.28 1.57
CA ARG A 243 11.56 -35.32 0.75
C ARG A 243 11.27 -36.72 1.29
N ASN A 244 11.47 -36.94 2.58
CA ASN A 244 11.24 -38.23 3.23
C ASN A 244 9.77 -38.65 3.13
N THR A 245 8.84 -37.71 3.32
CA THR A 245 7.39 -37.95 3.17
C THR A 245 7.05 -38.33 1.73
N THR A 246 7.62 -37.67 0.73
CA THR A 246 7.44 -38.05 -0.69
C THR A 246 7.97 -39.46 -0.94
N ILE A 247 9.17 -39.79 -0.48
CA ILE A 247 9.76 -41.12 -0.63
C ILE A 247 8.88 -42.18 0.04
N LYS A 248 8.43 -41.92 1.27
CA LYS A 248 7.55 -42.83 2.02
C LYS A 248 6.25 -43.12 1.27
N LYS A 249 5.63 -42.10 0.67
CA LYS A 249 4.41 -42.29 -0.16
C LYS A 249 4.66 -43.14 -1.39
N VAL A 250 5.80 -42.95 -2.07
CA VAL A 250 6.19 -43.74 -3.25
C VAL A 250 6.42 -45.20 -2.85
N LEU A 251 7.16 -45.45 -1.76
CA LEU A 251 7.40 -46.81 -1.26
C LEU A 251 6.11 -47.51 -0.86
N GLN A 252 5.24 -46.83 -0.10
CA GLN A 252 3.95 -47.36 0.29
C GLN A 252 3.09 -47.71 -0.94
N SER A 253 3.02 -46.82 -1.93
CA SER A 253 2.28 -47.11 -3.18
C SER A 253 2.84 -48.32 -3.93
N ARG A 254 4.16 -48.53 -3.90
CA ARG A 254 4.81 -49.71 -4.51
C ARG A 254 4.47 -50.98 -3.75
N GLU A 255 4.49 -50.94 -2.42
CA GLU A 255 4.10 -52.07 -1.57
C GLU A 255 2.62 -52.43 -1.75
N ASP A 256 1.74 -51.43 -1.78
CA ASP A 256 0.31 -51.63 -1.96
C ASP A 256 -0.01 -52.18 -3.36
N ALA A 257 0.69 -51.70 -4.40
CA ALA A 257 0.60 -52.28 -5.74
C ALA A 257 1.04 -53.75 -5.74
N ALA A 258 2.15 -54.09 -5.08
CA ALA A 258 2.60 -55.48 -4.98
C ALA A 258 1.59 -56.38 -4.25
N LYS A 259 1.02 -55.92 -3.13
CA LYS A 259 -0.03 -56.64 -2.39
C LYS A 259 -1.29 -56.83 -3.25
N TYR A 260 -1.69 -55.81 -4.00
CA TYR A 260 -2.83 -55.88 -4.90
C TYR A 260 -2.62 -56.92 -6.01
N GLN A 261 -1.42 -57.00 -6.59
CA GLN A 261 -1.10 -58.02 -7.60
C GLN A 261 -1.23 -59.45 -7.04
N VAL A 262 -0.77 -59.69 -5.82
CA VAL A 262 -0.96 -60.99 -5.14
C VAL A 262 -2.44 -61.29 -4.96
N ARG A 263 -3.23 -60.33 -4.45
CA ARG A 263 -4.68 -60.52 -4.23
C ARG A 263 -5.45 -60.76 -5.54
N LEU A 264 -5.06 -60.10 -6.62
CA LEU A 264 -5.64 -60.34 -7.95
C LEU A 264 -5.39 -61.78 -8.42
N ALA A 265 -4.18 -62.30 -8.23
CA ALA A 265 -3.85 -63.67 -8.60
C ALA A 265 -4.70 -64.69 -7.82
N GLU A 266 -4.86 -64.50 -6.51
CA GLU A 266 -5.74 -65.32 -5.66
C GLU A 266 -7.20 -65.26 -6.16
N TYR A 267 -7.73 -64.07 -6.39
CA TYR A 267 -9.10 -63.89 -6.87
C TYR A 267 -9.33 -64.59 -8.22
N HIS A 268 -8.38 -64.49 -9.16
CA HIS A 268 -8.47 -65.21 -10.44
C HIS A 268 -8.43 -66.74 -10.25
N ASN A 269 -7.67 -67.25 -9.29
CA ASN A 269 -7.67 -68.67 -8.95
C ASN A 269 -9.02 -69.12 -8.38
N GLU A 270 -9.60 -68.34 -7.46
CA GLU A 270 -10.93 -68.58 -6.88
C GLU A 270 -12.02 -68.61 -7.97
N GLN A 271 -12.00 -67.63 -8.90
CA GLN A 271 -12.95 -67.58 -10.02
C GLN A 271 -12.78 -68.78 -10.97
N ARG A 272 -11.55 -69.18 -11.28
CA ARG A 272 -11.29 -70.39 -12.09
C ARG A 272 -11.82 -71.65 -11.41
N ALA A 273 -11.59 -71.81 -10.11
CA ALA A 273 -12.10 -72.94 -9.33
C ALA A 273 -13.64 -72.97 -9.28
N LYS A 274 -14.27 -71.81 -9.05
CA LYS A 274 -15.74 -71.68 -9.09
C LYS A 274 -16.31 -72.07 -10.44
N TRP A 275 -15.75 -71.52 -11.53
CA TRP A 275 -16.18 -71.85 -12.89
C TRP A 275 -16.01 -73.34 -13.21
N ALA A 276 -14.89 -73.94 -12.82
CA ALA A 276 -14.66 -75.38 -12.97
C ALA A 276 -15.73 -76.21 -12.20
N SER A 277 -16.08 -75.80 -10.98
CA SER A 277 -17.12 -76.48 -10.19
C SER A 277 -18.52 -76.36 -10.82
N GLU A 278 -18.87 -75.20 -11.37
CA GLU A 278 -20.14 -75.00 -12.08
C GLU A 278 -20.20 -75.81 -13.38
N LEU A 279 -19.09 -75.86 -14.13
CA LEU A 279 -18.98 -76.67 -15.33
C LEU A 279 -19.12 -78.17 -15.00
N ALA A 280 -18.50 -78.63 -13.91
CA ALA A 280 -18.65 -80.00 -13.43
C ALA A 280 -20.11 -80.33 -13.07
N LYS A 281 -20.81 -79.42 -12.36
CA LYS A 281 -22.24 -79.55 -12.07
C LYS A 281 -23.09 -79.63 -13.34
N LYS A 282 -22.85 -78.75 -14.33
CA LYS A 282 -23.55 -78.76 -15.63
C LYS A 282 -23.32 -80.07 -16.38
N LYS A 283 -22.09 -80.59 -16.42
CA LYS A 283 -21.76 -81.88 -17.03
C LYS A 283 -22.49 -83.03 -16.33
N ALA A 284 -22.53 -83.04 -14.99
CA ALA A 284 -23.24 -84.06 -14.22
C ALA A 284 -24.77 -84.04 -14.48
N VAL A 285 -25.38 -82.86 -14.57
CA VAL A 285 -26.81 -82.72 -14.92
C VAL A 285 -27.08 -83.20 -16.35
N LYS A 286 -26.20 -82.87 -17.30
CA LYS A 286 -26.32 -83.35 -18.70
C LYS A 286 -26.22 -84.88 -18.77
N ALA A 287 -25.30 -85.48 -18.04
CA ALA A 287 -25.14 -86.93 -17.98
C ALA A 287 -26.34 -87.65 -17.37
N LYS A 288 -27.09 -87.00 -16.45
CA LYS A 288 -28.35 -87.52 -15.91
C LYS A 288 -29.57 -87.34 -16.82
N ARG A 289 -29.47 -86.49 -17.85
CA ARG A 289 -30.55 -86.20 -18.83
C ARG A 289 -30.42 -87.01 -20.13
N ALA A 290 -29.28 -87.64 -20.37
CA ALA A 290 -29.03 -88.58 -21.45
C ALA A 290 -29.35 -90.00 -20.98
#